data_AF-A0AAV4I7D4-F1
#
_entry.id   AF-A0AAV4I7D4-F1
#
_cell.length_a   1.000
_cell.length_b   1.000
_cell.length_c   1.000
_cell.angle_alpha   90.00
_cell.angle_beta   90.00
_cell.angle_gamma   90.00
#
_symmetry.space_group_name_H-M   'P 1'
#
loop_
_entity.id
_entity.type
_entity.pdbx_description
1 polymer ?
#
loop_
_entity_poly.entity_id
_entity_poly.type
_entity_poly.pdbx_seq_one_letter_code
_entity_poly.pdbx_strand_id
1 'polypeptide(L)' 'MAIRRKKPRLLRRDFVPNSAIMRTPHSANLTHQRLQRYGWEILPHPAHSPDLAPSDFHLFGPLKCHLVGMAFETEGDLVG' A
#
# COMPACT_ATOMS: atom_id res chain seq x y z
N MET A 1 38.13 -44.89 4.90
CA MET A 1 37.52 -43.98 3.91
C MET A 1 36.92 -42.79 4.63
N ALA A 2 37.36 -41.57 4.30
CA ALA A 2 37.06 -40.35 5.07
C ALA A 2 35.89 -39.58 4.43
N ILE A 3 34.81 -39.35 5.19
CA ILE A 3 33.67 -38.53 4.76
C ILE A 3 33.90 -37.10 5.24
N ARG A 4 34.20 -36.20 4.31
CA ARG A 4 34.45 -34.78 4.55
C ARG A 4 33.13 -34.06 4.88
N ARG A 5 32.92 -33.71 6.16
CA ARG A 5 31.83 -32.82 6.61
C ARG A 5 32.00 -31.43 6.00
N LYS A 6 31.07 -31.00 5.14
CA LYS A 6 31.02 -29.64 4.58
C LYS A 6 30.40 -28.71 5.64
N LYS A 7 31.17 -27.74 6.14
CA LYS A 7 30.80 -26.84 7.26
C LYS A 7 29.49 -26.06 6.99
N PRO A 8 28.54 -25.96 7.95
CA PRO A 8 27.40 -25.08 7.84
C PRO A 8 27.80 -23.69 8.37
N ARG A 9 28.03 -22.72 7.47
CA ARG A 9 28.18 -21.30 7.82
C ARG A 9 27.77 -20.42 6.65
N LEU A 10 26.49 -20.04 6.59
CA LEU A 10 26.02 -18.79 5.99
C LEU A 10 24.78 -18.33 6.77
N LEU A 11 25.00 -17.81 7.97
CA LEU A 11 24.08 -16.83 8.54
C LEU A 11 24.62 -15.46 8.15
N ARG A 12 23.88 -14.75 7.30
CA ARG A 12 23.47 -13.33 7.45
C ARG A 12 23.15 -12.70 6.09
N ARG A 13 22.01 -11.98 6.09
CA ARG A 13 21.51 -11.03 5.07
C ARG A 13 21.12 -11.67 3.73
N ASP A 14 19.86 -11.79 3.33
CA ASP A 14 18.65 -11.09 3.74
C ASP A 14 17.47 -12.06 3.64
N PHE A 15 16.79 -12.31 4.76
CA PHE A 15 15.37 -12.66 4.67
C PHE A 15 14.72 -11.44 4.02
N VAL A 16 14.38 -11.51 2.74
CA VAL A 16 13.57 -10.48 2.09
C VAL A 16 12.16 -10.66 2.65
N PRO A 17 11.71 -9.86 3.63
CA PRO A 17 10.35 -9.97 4.11
C PRO A 17 9.49 -9.44 2.97
N ASN A 18 8.62 -10.30 2.43
CA ASN A 18 7.57 -10.02 1.44
C ASN A 18 7.47 -8.54 1.00
N SER A 19 8.43 -8.09 0.18
CA SER A 19 8.59 -6.68 -0.19
C SER A 19 7.70 -6.27 -1.36
N ALA A 20 6.70 -7.10 -1.67
CA ALA A 20 5.70 -6.83 -2.68
C ALA A 20 4.46 -6.12 -2.10
N ILE A 21 4.12 -6.34 -0.82
CA ILE A 21 2.93 -5.73 -0.18
C ILE A 21 3.17 -4.33 0.40
N MET A 22 4.43 -3.90 0.56
CA MET A 22 4.79 -2.54 1.05
C MET A 22 5.10 -1.54 -0.08
N ARG A 23 4.62 -1.78 -1.30
CA ARG A 23 4.89 -0.91 -2.47
C ARG A 23 3.81 0.13 -2.75
N THR A 24 2.95 0.43 -1.77
CA THR A 24 2.02 1.56 -1.86
C THR A 24 2.78 2.86 -1.57
N PRO A 25 2.59 3.94 -2.35
CA PRO A 25 3.27 5.22 -2.12
C PRO A 25 2.94 5.81 -0.74
N HIS A 26 1.78 5.43 -0.17
CA HIS A 26 1.33 5.84 1.16
C HIS A 26 2.11 5.17 2.31
N SER A 27 2.74 4.02 2.06
CA SER A 27 3.59 3.31 3.03
C SER A 27 5.08 3.59 2.84
N ALA A 28 5.44 4.51 1.93
CA ALA A 28 6.83 4.92 1.73
C ALA A 28 7.36 5.70 2.95
N ASN A 29 8.63 5.48 3.30
CA ASN A 29 9.28 6.14 4.44
C ASN A 29 9.20 7.67 4.39
N LEU A 30 9.30 8.25 3.18
CA LEU A 30 9.17 9.69 2.96
C LEU A 30 7.80 10.21 3.40
N THR A 31 6.74 9.45 3.10
CA THR A 31 5.36 9.75 3.49
C THR A 31 5.20 9.67 5.00
N HIS A 32 5.73 8.63 5.64
CA HIS A 32 5.71 8.48 7.11
C HIS A 32 6.44 9.63 7.83
N GLN A 33 7.64 10.00 7.37
CA GLN A 33 8.40 11.12 7.93
C GLN A 33 7.62 12.44 7.83
N ARG A 34 6.93 12.65 6.70
CA ARG A 34 6.15 13.86 6.48
C ARG A 34 4.90 13.90 7.36
N LEU A 35 4.21 12.78 7.54
CA LEU A 35 3.06 12.67 8.45
C LEU A 35 3.47 12.90 9.92
N GLN A 36 4.60 12.33 10.34
CA GLN A 36 5.17 12.59 11.68
C GLN A 36 5.51 14.06 11.89
N ARG A 37 6.06 14.74 10.87
CA ARG A 37 6.33 16.19 10.94
C ARG A 37 5.06 17.01 11.17
N TYR A 38 3.93 16.57 10.63
CA TYR A 38 2.64 17.21 10.88
C TYR A 38 1.99 16.79 12.21
N GLY A 39 2.57 15.82 12.93
CA GLY A 39 2.03 15.27 14.18
C GLY A 39 0.91 14.25 14.00
N TRP A 40 0.80 13.63 12.82
CA TRP A 40 -0.27 12.69 12.52
C TRP A 40 0.12 11.28 12.94
N GLU A 41 -0.72 10.64 13.74
CA GLU A 41 -0.59 9.23 14.09
C GLU A 41 -1.15 8.37 12.95
N ILE A 42 -0.36 7.39 12.50
CA ILE A 42 -0.76 6.46 11.45
C ILE A 42 -1.35 5.22 12.12
N LEU A 43 -2.65 5.05 11.98
CA LEU A 43 -3.33 3.86 12.47
C LEU A 43 -2.85 2.63 11.68
N PRO A 44 -2.54 1.50 12.34
CA PRO A 44 -2.15 0.28 11.66
C PRO A 44 -3.33 -0.21 10.81
N HIS A 45 -3.16 -0.16 9.49
CA HIS A 45 -4.15 -0.68 8.56
C HIS A 45 -3.63 -1.99 7.93
N PRO A 46 -4.43 -3.06 7.90
CA PRO A 46 -4.05 -4.29 7.20
C PRO A 46 -3.80 -4.02 5.71
N ALA A 47 -2.95 -4.84 5.08
CA ALA A 47 -2.68 -4.71 3.65
C ALA A 47 -3.97 -4.91 2.85
N HIS A 48 -4.38 -3.90 2.09
CA HIS A 48 -5.52 -3.90 1.16
C HIS A 48 -6.80 -4.52 1.72
N SER A 49 -7.43 -3.86 2.69
CA SER A 49 -8.79 -4.18 3.16
C SER A 49 -9.78 -3.11 2.67
N PRO A 50 -10.26 -3.19 1.42
CA PRO A 50 -11.20 -2.20 0.87
C PRO A 50 -12.50 -2.11 1.69
N ASP A 51 -12.90 -3.19 2.36
CA ASP A 51 -14.09 -3.21 3.23
C ASP A 51 -13.91 -2.38 4.51
N LEU A 52 -12.68 -2.02 4.87
CA LEU A 52 -12.36 -1.28 6.10
C LEU A 52 -12.12 0.21 5.86
N ALA A 53 -11.94 0.63 4.61
CA ALA A 53 -11.75 2.04 4.28
C ALA A 53 -13.12 2.72 4.10
N PRO A 54 -13.46 3.75 4.92
CA PRO A 54 -14.75 4.44 4.80
C PRO A 54 -15.01 5.01 3.39
N SER A 55 -13.96 5.44 2.67
CA SER A 55 -14.07 5.92 1.30
C SER A 55 -14.46 4.81 0.31
N ASP A 56 -13.84 3.64 0.43
CA ASP A 56 -14.05 2.53 -0.50
C ASP A 56 -15.42 1.90 -0.32
N PHE A 57 -15.86 1.75 0.93
CA PHE A 57 -17.17 1.20 1.24
C PHE A 57 -18.33 2.18 0.99
N HIS A 58 -18.19 3.44 1.44
CA HIS A 58 -19.33 4.36 1.47
C HIS A 58 -19.38 5.32 0.27
N LEU A 59 -18.22 5.83 -0.19
CA LEU A 59 -18.18 6.92 -1.16
C LEU A 59 -18.14 6.41 -2.60
N PHE A 60 -17.26 5.47 -2.93
CA PHE A 60 -17.02 5.10 -4.32
C PHE A 60 -18.15 4.28 -4.96
N GLY A 61 -18.95 3.55 -4.19
CA GLY A 61 -20.12 2.82 -4.72
C GLY A 61 -21.17 3.78 -5.32
N PRO A 62 -21.77 4.66 -4.50
CA PRO A 62 -22.71 5.67 -4.98
C PRO A 62 -22.12 6.60 -6.04
N LEU A 63 -20.86 7.00 -5.89
CA LEU A 63 -20.18 7.85 -6.88
C LEU A 63 -20.11 7.17 -8.25
N LYS A 64 -19.74 5.88 -8.30
CA LYS A 64 -19.75 5.11 -9.56
C LYS A 64 -21.13 5.06 -10.17
N CYS A 65 -22.17 4.80 -9.38
CA CYS A 65 -23.55 4.78 -9.86
C CYS A 65 -23.97 6.13 -10.47
N HIS A 66 -23.55 7.24 -9.86
CA HIS A 66 -23.82 8.58 -10.37
C HIS A 66 -23.08 8.87 -11.68
N LEU A 67 -21.83 8.42 -11.80
CA LEU A 67 -20.98 8.63 -12.97
C LEU A 67 -21.28 7.69 -14.15
N VAL A 68 -22.08 6.62 -13.95
CA VAL A 68 -22.42 5.69 -15.02
C VAL A 68 -23.13 6.42 -16.16
N GLY A 69 -22.59 6.29 -17.37
CA GLY A 69 -23.17 6.88 -18.59
C GLY A 69 -22.78 8.34 -18.82
N MET A 70 -22.02 8.97 -17.92
CA MET A 70 -21.42 10.27 -18.16
C MET A 70 -20.15 10.13 -19.00
N ALA A 71 -20.02 10.94 -20.04
CA ALA A 71 -18.81 11.07 -20.85
C ALA A 71 -18.21 12.45 -20.58
N PHE A 72 -16.90 12.49 -20.37
CA PHE A 72 -16.15 13.70 -20.07
C PHE A 72 -15.08 13.85 -21.14
N GLU A 73 -15.00 15.01 -21.77
CA GLU A 73 -14.06 15.28 -22.87
C GLU A 73 -12.77 15.92 -22.36
N THR A 74 -12.87 16.67 -21.26
CA THR A 74 -11.75 17.37 -20.63
C THR A 74 -11.73 17.14 -19.12
N GLU A 75 -10.57 17.40 -18.50
CA GLU A 75 -10.45 17.35 -17.03
C GLU A 75 -11.35 18.41 -16.35
N GLY A 76 -11.65 19.51 -17.03
CA GLY A 76 -12.57 20.54 -16.52
C GLY A 76 -13.99 20.00 -16.34
N ASP A 77 -14.42 19.08 -17.19
CA ASP A 77 -15.76 18.48 -17.13
C ASP A 77 -15.88 17.50 -15.95
N LEU A 78 -14.76 16.93 -15.50
CA LEU A 78 -14.71 15.98 -14.36
C LEU A 78 -14.76 16.67 -12.99
N VAL A 79 -14.33 17.93 -12.91
CA VAL A 79 -14.11 18.67 -11.65
C VAL A 79 -15.14 19.80 -11.45
N GLY A 80 -16.00 20.02 -12.44
CA GLY A 80 -17.01 21.08 -12.49
C GLY A 80 -18.21 20.90 -11.56
#